data_AF-A0A9X2NXL1-F1
#
_entry.id   AF-A0A9X2NXL1-F1
#
_cell.length_a   1.000
_cell.length_b   1.000
_cell.length_c   1.000
_cell.angle_alpha   90.00
_cell.angle_beta   90.00
_cell.angle_gamma   90.00
#
_symmetry.space_group_name_H-M   'P 1'
#
loop_
_entity.id
_entity.type
_entity.pdbx_description
1 polymer ?
#
loop_
_entity_poly.entity_id
_entity_poly.type
_entity_poly.pdbx_seq_one_letter_code
_entity_poly.pdbx_strand_id
1 'polypeptide(L)'
;MEVNNKTAPVTGQQDQNTISLDLMNRMKLHGMAEAFRESLAGTTPQSMTADTFLSMLLAREWDYRAQAAIARLTKNAAFRYKAYIEQIDYATNRGLERNQMERLATLDFVHKAQNLFITGSSGTGKSYLACALGHEACKRGFRTFYANAPKLLGALKVAKVKGTLETELKKIER
;
A
#
# COMPACT_ATOMS: atom_id res chain seq x y z
N MET A 1 31.78 43.86 46.03
CA MET A 1 30.51 44.48 45.61
C MET A 1 30.23 44.00 44.19
N GLU A 2 28.98 43.64 43.94
CA GLU A 2 28.54 42.58 43.05
C GLU A 2 28.73 42.84 41.54
N VAL A 3 29.03 41.77 40.83
CA VAL A 3 29.00 41.68 39.37
C VAL A 3 27.59 41.39 38.86
N ASN A 4 27.25 42.13 37.81
CA ASN A 4 26.48 41.74 36.63
C ASN A 4 24.95 41.67 36.63
N ASN A 5 24.40 42.58 35.83
CA ASN A 5 23.46 42.35 34.73
C ASN A 5 22.39 41.27 34.96
N LYS A 6 21.33 41.70 35.64
CA LYS A 6 19.98 41.16 35.44
C LYS A 6 19.54 41.45 34.00
N THR A 7 19.84 40.53 33.09
CA THR A 7 19.14 40.42 31.81
C THR A 7 18.15 39.26 31.93
N ALA A 8 16.87 39.60 31.92
CA ALA A 8 15.77 38.63 31.88
C ALA A 8 15.64 38.02 30.45
N PRO A 9 14.77 37.02 30.29
CA PRO A 9 15.11 35.65 29.91
C PRO A 9 15.42 35.45 28.42
N VAL A 10 16.17 34.38 28.11
CA VAL A 10 16.31 33.82 26.75
C VAL A 10 14.96 33.21 26.36
N THR A 11 14.07 34.01 25.79
CA THR A 11 12.88 33.51 25.08
C THR A 11 13.11 33.65 23.58
N GLY A 12 13.05 32.54 22.85
CA GLY A 12 12.64 32.58 21.44
C GLY A 12 13.64 32.06 20.42
N GLN A 13 13.85 30.75 20.40
CA GLN A 13 13.96 30.03 19.14
C GLN A 13 13.31 28.67 19.36
N GLN A 14 12.09 28.50 18.84
CA GLN A 14 11.58 27.15 18.62
C GLN A 14 12.63 26.41 17.82
N ASP A 15 13.11 25.28 18.34
CA ASP A 15 14.13 24.44 17.73
C ASP A 15 13.77 24.24 16.24
N GLN A 16 14.59 24.75 15.31
CA GLN A 16 14.28 24.84 13.87
C GLN A 16 13.85 23.48 13.29
N ASN A 17 14.33 22.40 13.91
CA ASN A 17 13.97 21.01 13.64
C ASN A 17 12.49 20.71 13.95
N THR A 18 11.98 21.21 15.08
CA THR A 18 10.57 21.05 15.50
C THR A 18 9.61 21.78 14.58
N ILE A 19 9.97 23.00 14.14
CA ILE A 19 9.18 23.74 13.13
C ILE A 19 9.14 22.97 11.82
N SER A 20 10.29 22.47 11.37
CA SER A 20 10.40 21.71 10.12
C SER A 20 9.55 20.43 10.16
N LEU A 21 9.60 19.69 11.27
CA LEU A 21 8.77 18.50 11.49
C LEU A 21 7.27 18.83 11.54
N ASP A 22 6.86 19.89 12.22
CA ASP A 22 5.45 20.32 12.25
C ASP A 22 4.96 20.68 10.84
N LEU A 23 5.75 21.45 10.09
CA LEU A 23 5.43 21.83 8.72
C LEU A 23 5.29 20.60 7.80
N MET A 24 6.24 19.66 7.86
CA MET A 24 6.17 18.40 7.09
C MET A 24 4.89 17.62 7.40
N ASN A 25 4.51 17.51 8.69
CA ASN A 25 3.29 16.82 9.08
C ASN A 25 2.02 17.52 8.57
N ARG A 26 1.95 18.85 8.64
CA ARG A 26 0.83 19.64 8.09
C ARG A 26 0.72 19.50 6.57
N MET A 27 1.86 19.40 5.88
CA MET A 27 1.92 19.12 4.44
C MET A 27 1.67 17.65 4.08
N LYS A 28 1.45 16.78 5.06
CA LYS A 28 1.29 15.32 4.88
C LYS A 28 2.50 14.64 4.26
N LEU A 29 3.70 15.15 4.55
CA LEU A 29 5.00 14.59 4.16
C LEU A 29 5.51 13.66 5.26
N HIS A 30 4.73 12.62 5.55
CA HIS A 30 4.97 11.77 6.72
C HIS A 30 6.24 10.92 6.59
N GLY A 31 6.55 10.40 5.40
CA GLY A 31 7.77 9.64 5.15
C GLY A 31 9.01 10.52 5.22
N MET A 32 8.91 11.77 4.73
CA MET A 32 9.96 12.77 4.88
C MET A 32 10.19 13.13 6.36
N ALA A 33 9.12 13.34 7.13
CA ALA A 33 9.22 13.69 8.55
C ALA A 33 9.87 12.57 9.38
N GLU A 34 9.57 11.31 9.06
CA GLU A 34 10.18 10.14 9.68
C GLU A 34 11.68 10.06 9.36
N ALA A 35 12.05 10.14 8.08
CA ALA A 35 13.45 10.13 7.65
C ALA A 35 14.26 11.30 8.20
N PHE A 36 13.66 12.49 8.30
CA PHE A 36 14.29 13.65 8.93
C PHE A 36 14.53 13.41 10.43
N ARG A 37 13.57 12.80 11.14
CA ARG A 37 13.72 12.46 12.55
C ARG A 37 14.80 11.39 12.77
N GLU A 38 14.86 10.36 11.94
CA GLU A 38 15.93 9.35 11.96
C GLU A 38 17.30 9.98 11.75
N SER A 39 17.39 10.97 10.86
CA SER A 39 18.63 11.68 10.61
C SER A 39 19.12 12.48 11.83
N LEU A 40 18.20 13.15 12.53
CA LEU A 40 18.49 13.86 13.79
C LEU A 40 18.90 12.91 14.93
N ALA A 41 18.42 11.66 14.91
CA ALA A 41 18.77 10.64 15.91
C ALA A 41 20.19 10.06 15.71
N GLY A 42 20.96 10.55 14.74
CA GLY A 42 22.38 10.22 14.57
C GLY A 42 22.67 8.98 13.72
N THR A 43 21.68 8.44 12.99
CA THR A 43 21.88 7.26 12.12
C THR A 43 22.36 7.63 10.71
N THR A 44 22.59 8.92 10.43
CA THR A 44 23.05 9.40 9.13
C THR A 44 24.58 9.37 9.03
N PRO A 45 25.19 8.85 7.94
CA PRO A 45 26.63 8.93 7.74
C PRO A 45 27.11 10.39 7.79
N GLN A 46 28.21 10.65 8.51
CA GLN A 46 28.77 11.97 8.81
C GLN A 46 29.26 12.80 7.59
N SER A 47 28.76 12.57 6.38
CA SER A 47 29.15 13.32 5.18
C SER A 47 28.09 13.34 4.06
N MET A 48 26.80 13.35 4.38
CA MET A 48 25.79 13.60 3.34
C MET A 48 25.78 15.08 2.95
N THR A 49 26.00 15.35 1.66
CA THR A 49 25.79 16.67 1.08
C THR A 49 24.30 17.02 1.09
N ALA A 50 23.97 18.32 1.03
CA ALA A 50 22.59 18.80 1.13
C ALA A 50 21.68 18.21 0.02
N ASP A 51 22.20 18.03 -1.18
CA ASP A 51 21.51 17.40 -2.32
C ASP A 51 21.24 15.91 -2.08
N THR A 52 22.20 15.18 -1.53
CA THR A 52 22.02 13.75 -1.20
C THR A 52 20.99 13.59 -0.08
N PHE A 53 21.04 14.47 0.92
CA PHE A 53 20.07 14.47 2.02
C PHE A 53 18.64 14.75 1.54
N LEU A 54 18.46 15.79 0.71
CA LEU A 54 17.16 16.10 0.12
C LEU A 54 16.64 14.94 -0.74
N SER A 55 17.51 14.33 -1.54
CA SER A 55 17.15 13.17 -2.39
C SER A 55 16.67 11.99 -1.54
N MET A 56 17.36 11.70 -0.44
CA MET A 56 16.95 10.66 0.51
C MET A 56 15.58 10.95 1.12
N LEU A 57 15.35 12.18 1.57
CA LEU A 57 14.08 12.61 2.16
C LEU A 57 12.91 12.46 1.18
N LEU A 58 13.10 12.88 -0.08
CA LEU A 58 12.09 12.76 -1.14
C LEU A 58 11.83 11.30 -1.52
N ALA A 59 12.87 10.48 -1.61
CA ALA A 59 12.72 9.04 -1.86
C ALA A 59 11.89 8.36 -0.77
N ARG A 60 12.14 8.68 0.50
CA ARG A 60 11.38 8.15 1.65
C ARG A 60 9.92 8.56 1.61
N GLU A 61 9.62 9.80 1.26
CA GLU A 61 8.24 10.25 1.08
C GLU A 61 7.54 9.53 -0.07
N TRP A 62 8.24 9.35 -1.19
CA TRP A 62 7.71 8.62 -2.34
C TRP A 62 7.35 7.18 -1.98
N ASP A 63 8.26 6.47 -1.32
CA ASP A 63 8.05 5.10 -0.87
C ASP A 63 6.88 5.02 0.13
N TYR A 64 6.83 5.95 1.09
CA TYR A 64 5.73 6.02 2.05
C TYR A 64 4.37 6.14 1.35
N ARG A 65 4.26 7.03 0.35
CA ARG A 65 3.03 7.21 -0.43
C ARG A 65 2.67 5.98 -1.25
N ALA A 66 3.66 5.37 -1.90
CA ALA A 66 3.46 4.15 -2.67
C ALA A 66 2.93 3.01 -1.78
N GLN A 67 3.54 2.81 -0.61
CA GLN A 67 3.10 1.78 0.34
C GLN A 67 1.72 2.09 0.93
N ALA A 68 1.44 3.34 1.27
CA ALA A 68 0.12 3.75 1.75
C ALA A 68 -0.97 3.51 0.69
N ALA A 69 -0.67 3.76 -0.59
CA ALA A 69 -1.58 3.48 -1.70
C ALA A 69 -1.87 1.98 -1.82
N ILE A 70 -0.83 1.14 -1.81
CA ILE A 70 -0.96 -0.33 -1.87
C ILE A 70 -1.76 -0.83 -0.68
N ALA A 71 -1.43 -0.41 0.54
CA ALA A 71 -2.13 -0.82 1.76
C ALA A 71 -3.63 -0.47 1.71
N ARG A 72 -3.97 0.71 1.18
CA ARG A 72 -5.36 1.14 0.97
C ARG A 72 -6.07 0.26 -0.05
N LEU A 73 -5.44 -0.04 -1.19
CA LEU A 73 -6.01 -0.90 -2.23
C LEU A 73 -6.27 -2.32 -1.70
N THR A 74 -5.27 -2.90 -1.03
CA THR A 74 -5.36 -4.23 -0.44
C THR A 74 -6.45 -4.31 0.65
N LYS A 75 -6.56 -3.27 1.48
CA LYS A 75 -7.62 -3.17 2.51
C LYS A 75 -9.00 -3.10 1.87
N ASN A 76 -9.16 -2.29 0.83
CA ASN A 76 -10.44 -2.12 0.12
C ASN A 76 -10.87 -3.39 -0.62
N ALA A 77 -9.91 -4.17 -1.15
CA ALA A 77 -10.20 -5.42 -1.83
C ALA A 77 -10.79 -6.49 -0.90
N ALA A 78 -10.53 -6.41 0.41
CA ALA A 78 -11.07 -7.30 1.43
C ALA A 78 -10.84 -8.79 1.15
N PHE A 79 -9.62 -9.14 0.75
CA PHE A 79 -9.24 -10.53 0.47
C PHE A 79 -9.50 -11.46 1.66
N ARG A 80 -10.01 -12.66 1.38
CA ARG A 80 -10.22 -13.70 2.41
C ARG A 80 -8.90 -14.21 3.00
N TYR A 81 -7.85 -14.27 2.18
CA TYR A 81 -6.55 -14.82 2.55
C TYR A 81 -5.46 -13.77 2.34
N LYS A 82 -4.47 -13.74 3.25
CA LYS A 82 -3.19 -13.10 3.00
C LYS A 82 -2.36 -14.06 2.14
N ALA A 83 -2.49 -13.90 0.83
CA ALA A 83 -1.92 -14.82 -0.15
C ALA A 83 -0.88 -14.07 -0.99
N TYR A 84 0.25 -14.71 -1.23
CA TYR A 84 1.39 -14.13 -1.93
C TYR A 84 1.85 -15.12 -2.99
N ILE A 85 2.22 -14.63 -4.17
CA ILE A 85 2.63 -15.49 -5.30
C ILE A 85 3.90 -16.26 -4.94
N GLU A 86 4.76 -15.62 -4.17
CA GLU A 86 6.03 -16.14 -3.67
C GLU A 86 5.86 -17.33 -2.70
N GLN A 87 4.68 -17.46 -2.08
CA GLN A 87 4.36 -18.52 -1.12
C GLN A 87 3.58 -19.68 -1.75
N ILE A 88 3.40 -19.68 -3.07
CA ILE A 88 2.69 -20.75 -3.77
C ILE A 88 3.59 -21.98 -3.82
N ASP A 89 3.10 -23.09 -3.26
CA ASP A 89 3.77 -24.39 -3.41
C ASP A 89 3.53 -25.00 -4.80
N TYR A 90 4.62 -25.26 -5.52
CA TYR A 90 4.66 -25.91 -6.83
C TYR A 90 5.11 -27.37 -6.76
N ALA A 91 5.58 -27.85 -5.61
CA ALA A 91 6.01 -29.24 -5.43
C ALA A 91 4.82 -30.21 -5.40
N THR A 92 3.67 -29.75 -4.93
CA THR A 92 2.42 -30.51 -4.97
C THR A 92 1.96 -30.72 -6.42
N ASN A 93 1.75 -31.98 -6.85
CA ASN A 93 1.31 -32.32 -8.21
C ASN A 93 -0.18 -31.98 -8.44
N ARG A 94 -0.47 -30.69 -8.62
CA ARG A 94 -1.81 -30.15 -8.89
C ARG A 94 -1.94 -29.49 -10.27
N GLY A 95 -1.02 -29.81 -11.18
CA GLY A 95 -1.00 -29.27 -12.55
C GLY A 95 -0.69 -27.77 -12.63
N LEU A 96 0.02 -27.22 -11.64
CA LEU A 96 0.43 -25.81 -11.61
C LEU A 96 1.88 -25.66 -12.03
N GLU A 97 2.08 -24.98 -13.15
CA GLU A 97 3.42 -24.68 -13.67
C GLU A 97 3.91 -23.32 -13.16
N ARG A 98 5.13 -23.27 -12.61
CA ARG A 98 5.74 -22.04 -12.10
C ARG A 98 5.86 -20.96 -13.17
N ASN A 99 6.31 -21.31 -14.37
CA ASN A 99 6.44 -20.36 -15.48
C ASN A 99 5.10 -19.71 -15.84
N GLN A 100 4.01 -20.49 -15.81
CA GLN A 100 2.68 -19.96 -16.08
C GLN A 100 2.23 -18.98 -15.00
N MET A 101 2.47 -19.30 -13.72
CA MET A 101 2.13 -18.40 -12.62
C MET A 101 2.96 -17.11 -12.63
N GLU A 102 4.24 -17.17 -12.97
CA GLU A 102 5.10 -15.99 -13.12
C GLU A 102 4.62 -15.11 -14.29
N ARG A 103 4.21 -15.71 -15.42
CA ARG A 103 3.55 -14.96 -16.50
C ARG A 103 2.25 -14.32 -16.03
N LEU A 104 1.42 -15.01 -15.27
CA LEU A 104 0.18 -14.43 -14.74
C LEU A 104 0.46 -13.32 -13.72
N ALA A 105 1.55 -13.40 -12.95
CA ALA A 105 1.98 -12.37 -12.01
C ALA A 105 2.36 -11.04 -12.69
N THR A 106 2.63 -11.06 -14.01
CA THR A 106 2.79 -9.82 -14.80
C THR A 106 1.50 -9.02 -14.91
N LEU A 107 0.34 -9.67 -14.69
CA LEU A 107 -0.99 -9.08 -14.84
C LEU A 107 -1.28 -8.55 -16.25
N ASP A 108 -0.57 -9.03 -17.28
CA ASP A 108 -0.83 -8.69 -18.67
C ASP A 108 -2.28 -8.94 -19.09
N PHE A 109 -2.91 -9.97 -18.51
CA PHE A 109 -4.33 -10.26 -18.75
C PHE A 109 -5.25 -9.14 -18.26
N VAL A 110 -4.89 -8.44 -17.17
CA VAL A 110 -5.63 -7.27 -16.65
C VAL A 110 -5.50 -6.11 -17.63
N HIS A 111 -4.28 -5.84 -18.10
CA HIS A 111 -4.03 -4.81 -19.12
C HIS A 111 -4.78 -5.07 -20.43
N LYS A 112 -4.90 -6.34 -20.84
CA LYS A 112 -5.60 -6.76 -22.05
C LYS A 112 -7.11 -6.97 -21.86
N ALA A 113 -7.65 -6.68 -20.66
CA ALA A 113 -9.05 -6.91 -20.29
C ALA A 113 -9.52 -8.37 -20.56
N GLN A 114 -8.64 -9.34 -20.30
CA GLN A 114 -8.90 -10.76 -20.49
C GLN A 114 -9.38 -11.42 -19.19
N ASN A 115 -10.30 -12.37 -19.33
CA ASN A 115 -10.81 -13.15 -18.20
C ASN A 115 -9.87 -14.31 -17.88
N LEU A 116 -9.53 -14.46 -16.60
CA LEU A 116 -8.77 -15.60 -16.09
C LEU A 116 -9.69 -16.56 -15.34
N PHE A 117 -9.81 -17.78 -15.83
CA PHE A 117 -10.53 -18.86 -15.16
C PHE A 117 -9.55 -19.82 -14.48
N ILE A 118 -9.72 -20.01 -13.17
CA ILE A 118 -8.95 -20.98 -12.39
C ILE A 118 -9.84 -22.18 -12.10
N THR A 119 -9.51 -23.34 -12.67
CA THR A 119 -10.30 -24.58 -12.56
C THR A 119 -9.56 -25.66 -11.76
N GLY A 120 -10.27 -26.72 -11.36
CA GLY A 120 -9.72 -27.84 -10.60
C GLY A 120 -10.57 -28.25 -9.40
N SER A 121 -10.25 -29.39 -8.79
CA SER A 121 -10.99 -29.98 -7.67
C SER A 121 -11.13 -29.04 -6.47
N SER A 122 -12.14 -29.24 -5.63
CA SER A 122 -12.28 -28.48 -4.37
C SER A 122 -11.04 -28.69 -3.49
N GLY A 123 -10.68 -27.67 -2.69
CA GLY A 123 -9.53 -27.75 -1.77
C GLY A 123 -8.14 -27.54 -2.39
N THR A 124 -7.98 -27.48 -3.72
CA THR A 124 -6.66 -27.32 -4.38
C THR A 124 -6.03 -25.91 -4.32
N GLY A 125 -6.64 -24.99 -3.56
CA GLY A 125 -6.12 -23.64 -3.37
C GLY A 125 -6.53 -22.60 -4.42
N LYS A 126 -7.54 -22.85 -5.26
CA LYS A 126 -8.02 -21.88 -6.27
C LYS A 126 -8.32 -20.49 -5.70
N SER A 127 -9.04 -20.42 -4.58
CA SER A 127 -9.33 -19.13 -3.91
C SER A 127 -8.07 -18.47 -3.37
N TYR A 128 -7.05 -19.25 -2.97
CA TYR A 128 -5.77 -18.73 -2.54
C TYR A 128 -5.02 -18.10 -3.73
N LEU A 129 -4.97 -18.80 -4.88
CA LEU A 129 -4.36 -18.27 -6.11
C LEU A 129 -5.02 -16.98 -6.59
N ALA A 130 -6.36 -16.93 -6.56
CA ALA A 130 -7.11 -15.72 -6.89
C ALA A 130 -6.76 -14.55 -5.95
N CYS A 131 -6.63 -14.82 -4.64
CA CYS A 131 -6.19 -13.80 -3.69
C CYS A 131 -4.73 -13.38 -3.95
N ALA A 132 -3.82 -14.31 -4.25
CA ALA A 132 -2.42 -14.00 -4.52
C ALA A 132 -2.24 -13.10 -5.74
N LEU A 133 -2.94 -13.41 -6.84
CA LEU A 133 -2.97 -12.57 -8.04
C LEU A 133 -3.62 -11.20 -7.75
N GLY A 134 -4.67 -11.17 -6.92
CA GLY A 134 -5.31 -9.93 -6.50
C GLY A 134 -4.40 -9.04 -5.64
N HIS A 135 -3.63 -9.62 -4.73
CA HIS A 135 -2.63 -8.89 -3.94
C HIS A 135 -1.54 -8.31 -4.86
N GLU A 136 -1.07 -9.09 -5.83
CA GLU A 136 -0.12 -8.61 -6.83
C GLU A 136 -0.71 -7.46 -7.67
N ALA A 137 -2.00 -7.53 -7.99
CA ALA A 137 -2.71 -6.43 -8.66
C ALA A 137 -2.73 -5.16 -7.81
N CYS A 138 -3.02 -5.26 -6.52
CA CYS A 138 -2.95 -4.12 -5.61
C CYS A 138 -1.54 -3.53 -5.51
N LYS A 139 -0.48 -4.37 -5.48
CA LYS A 139 0.92 -3.91 -5.50
C LYS A 139 1.25 -3.11 -6.77
N ARG A 140 0.72 -3.53 -7.92
CA ARG A 140 0.88 -2.81 -9.20
C ARG A 140 -0.06 -1.62 -9.37
N GLY A 141 -0.81 -1.25 -8.33
CA GLY A 141 -1.70 -0.09 -8.32
C GLY A 141 -3.09 -0.33 -8.92
N PHE A 142 -3.45 -1.58 -9.24
CA PHE A 142 -4.79 -1.90 -9.69
C PHE A 142 -5.78 -1.91 -8.54
N ARG A 143 -6.96 -1.34 -8.80
CA ARG A 143 -8.11 -1.51 -7.92
C ARG A 143 -8.64 -2.92 -8.08
N THR A 144 -8.80 -3.61 -6.95
CA THR A 144 -9.24 -5.01 -6.94
C THR A 144 -10.43 -5.15 -6.01
N PHE A 145 -11.36 -6.01 -6.38
CA PHE A 145 -12.51 -6.36 -5.57
C PHE A 145 -12.60 -7.88 -5.47
N TYR A 146 -12.63 -8.41 -4.24
CA TYR A 146 -12.77 -9.83 -3.99
C TYR A 146 -14.13 -10.13 -3.37
N ALA A 147 -14.87 -11.06 -3.97
CA ALA A 147 -16.14 -11.52 -3.41
C ALA A 147 -16.39 -13.00 -3.74
N ASN A 148 -17.13 -13.66 -2.84
CA ASN A 148 -17.67 -14.97 -3.13
C ASN A 148 -18.92 -14.82 -4.00
N ALA A 149 -18.98 -15.51 -5.14
CA ALA A 149 -20.02 -15.32 -6.15
C ALA A 149 -21.46 -15.39 -5.60
N PRO A 150 -21.88 -16.39 -4.79
CA PRO A 150 -23.24 -16.43 -4.26
C PRO A 150 -23.54 -15.26 -3.31
N LYS A 151 -22.55 -14.82 -2.51
CA LYS A 151 -22.71 -13.67 -1.62
C LYS A 151 -22.87 -12.38 -2.42
N LEU A 152 -22.07 -12.20 -3.48
CA LEU A 152 -22.15 -11.05 -4.37
C LEU A 152 -23.52 -11.01 -5.07
N LEU A 153 -23.94 -12.12 -5.67
CA LEU A 153 -25.24 -12.21 -6.35
C LEU A 153 -26.41 -11.98 -5.38
N GLY A 154 -26.32 -12.48 -4.14
CA GLY A 154 -27.30 -12.20 -3.09
C GLY A 154 -27.38 -10.71 -2.74
N ALA A 155 -26.23 -10.06 -2.53
CA ALA A 155 -26.17 -8.62 -2.27
C ALA A 155 -26.74 -7.79 -3.42
N LEU A 156 -26.41 -8.15 -4.68
CA LEU A 156 -26.94 -7.48 -5.87
C LEU A 156 -28.46 -7.66 -6.03
N LYS A 157 -29.00 -8.85 -5.69
CA LYS A 157 -30.46 -9.07 -5.67
C LYS A 157 -31.15 -8.15 -4.66
N VAL A 158 -30.60 -8.02 -3.46
CA VAL A 158 -31.15 -7.10 -2.43
C VAL A 158 -31.05 -5.65 -2.90
N ALA A 159 -29.92 -5.24 -3.48
CA ALA A 159 -29.74 -3.89 -4.03
C ALA A 159 -30.74 -3.59 -5.15
N LYS A 160 -31.07 -4.59 -5.99
CA LYS A 160 -32.11 -4.47 -7.02
C LYS A 160 -33.48 -4.20 -6.42
N VAL A 161 -33.87 -4.91 -5.36
CA VAL A 161 -35.16 -4.69 -4.68
C VAL A 161 -35.21 -3.31 -4.01
N LYS A 162 -34.08 -2.82 -3.48
CA LYS A 162 -33.96 -1.50 -2.85
C LYS A 162 -33.81 -0.34 -3.84
N GLY A 163 -33.71 -0.60 -5.15
CA GLY A 163 -33.47 0.42 -6.17
C GLY A 163 -32.07 1.03 -6.17
N THR A 164 -31.09 0.42 -5.49
CA THR A 164 -29.70 0.95 -5.37
C THR A 164 -28.68 0.17 -6.21
N LEU A 165 -29.14 -0.63 -7.18
CA LEU A 165 -28.30 -1.53 -7.97
C LEU A 165 -27.20 -0.79 -8.74
N GLU A 166 -27.53 0.31 -9.40
CA GLU A 166 -26.55 1.09 -10.19
C GLU A 166 -25.41 1.62 -9.33
N THR A 167 -25.72 2.07 -8.11
CA THR A 167 -24.72 2.56 -7.16
C THR A 167 -23.76 1.46 -6.73
N GLU A 168 -24.25 0.23 -6.53
CA GLU A 168 -23.41 -0.91 -6.20
C GLU A 168 -22.55 -1.37 -7.39
N LEU A 169 -23.11 -1.39 -8.61
CA LEU A 169 -22.34 -1.74 -9.81
C LEU A 169 -21.23 -0.73 -10.10
N LYS A 170 -21.50 0.57 -9.95
CA LYS A 170 -20.49 1.63 -10.11
C LYS A 170 -19.31 1.50 -9.14
N LYS A 171 -19.49 0.85 -7.98
CA LYS A 171 -18.39 0.56 -7.05
C LYS A 171 -17.46 -0.54 -7.57
N ILE A 172 -18.00 -1.49 -8.32
CA ILE A 172 -17.28 -2.66 -8.86
C ILE A 172 -16.64 -2.33 -10.22
N GLU A 173 -17.31 -1.50 -11.03
CA GLU A 173 -16.87 -1.14 -12.39
C GLU A 173 -15.59 -0.27 -12.43
N ARG A 174 -15.35 0.51 -11.37
CA ARG A 174 -14.21 1.44 -11.28
C ARG A 174 -13.02 0.86 -10.52
#